data_AF-A0A0B0IGJ2-F1
#
_entry.id   AF-A0A0B0IGJ2-F1
#
_cell.length_a   1.000
_cell.length_b   1.000
_cell.length_c   1.000
_cell.angle_alpha   90.00
_cell.angle_beta   90.00
_cell.angle_gamma   90.00
#
_symmetry.space_group_name_H-M   'P 1'
#
loop_
_entity.id
_entity.type
_entity.pdbx_description
1 polymer ?
#
loop_
_entity_poly.entity_id
_entity_poly.type
_entity_poly.pdbx_seq_one_letter_code
_entity_poly.pdbx_strand_id
1 'polypeptide(L)' 'MEQKAVKVVQVDKLMYVIGIFIFGGLLLASFLDATFYIEEYSWEHLITFRVVIAATSAIYYLLVYFYHRHKG' A
#
# COMPACT_ATOMS: atom_id res chain seq x y z
N MET A 1 -13.97 34.62 16.45
CA MET A 1 -14.00 34.02 15.10
C MET A 1 -12.98 32.89 15.10
N GLU A 2 -13.43 31.68 15.46
CA GLU A 2 -12.59 30.49 15.45
C GLU A 2 -12.11 30.25 14.02
N GLN A 3 -10.80 30.35 13.81
CA GLN A 3 -10.17 29.89 12.58
C GLN A 3 -10.43 28.40 12.49
N LYS A 4 -11.40 28.03 11.64
CA LYS A 4 -11.66 26.67 11.19
C LYS A 4 -10.51 26.26 10.27
N ALA A 5 -9.30 26.16 10.82
CA ALA A 5 -8.16 25.50 10.23
C ALA A 5 -8.45 24.00 10.27
N VAL A 6 -9.48 23.57 9.53
CA VAL A 6 -9.57 22.18 9.08
C VAL A 6 -8.44 22.05 8.09
N LYS A 7 -7.28 21.80 8.68
CA LYS A 7 -6.05 21.27 8.13
C LYS A 7 -6.41 20.55 6.85
N VAL A 8 -6.15 21.18 5.72
CA VAL A 8 -5.99 20.50 4.44
C VAL A 8 -4.84 19.55 4.71
N VAL A 9 -5.13 18.39 5.30
CA VAL A 9 -4.19 17.29 5.42
C VAL A 9 -3.78 17.09 3.99
N GLN A 10 -2.55 17.50 3.70
CA GLN A 10 -1.98 17.59 2.37
C GLN A 10 -2.40 16.32 1.64
N VAL A 11 -3.42 16.44 0.78
CA VAL A 11 -4.05 15.30 0.10
C VAL A 11 -2.97 14.49 -0.60
N ASP A 12 -1.91 15.21 -0.97
CA ASP A 12 -0.71 14.67 -1.56
C ASP A 12 -0.01 13.61 -0.70
N LYS A 13 0.14 13.88 0.60
CA LYS A 13 0.73 12.91 1.54
C LYS A 13 -0.24 11.80 1.92
N LEU A 14 -1.55 12.07 1.87
CA LEU A 14 -2.57 11.08 2.23
C LEU A 14 -2.53 9.87 1.30
N MET A 15 -2.35 10.08 -0.01
CA MET A 15 -2.28 8.98 -0.99
C MET A 15 -1.08 8.05 -0.74
N TYR A 16 0.08 8.60 -0.37
CA TYR A 16 1.24 7.77 0.00
C TYR A 16 0.97 6.97 1.28
N VAL A 17 0.39 7.61 2.30
CA VAL A 17 0.06 6.95 3.57
C VAL A 17 -0.95 5.81 3.37
N ILE A 18 -2.00 6.04 2.56
CA ILE A 18 -2.98 5.00 2.21
C ILE A 18 -2.29 3.81 1.54
N GLY A 19 -1.38 4.07 0.59
CA GLY A 19 -0.60 3.02 -0.05
C GLY A 19 0.20 2.18 0.96
N ILE A 20 0.86 2.83 1.92
CA ILE A 20 1.64 2.15 2.95
C ILE A 20 0.75 1.24 3.80
N PHE A 21 -0.42 1.73 4.23
CA PHE A 21 -1.32 0.92 5.05
C PHE A 21 -1.89 -0.28 4.28
N ILE A 22 -2.30 -0.09 3.03
CA ILE A 22 -2.88 -1.18 2.23
C ILE A 22 -1.80 -2.22 1.87
N PHE A 23 -0.74 -1.80 1.20
CA PHE A 23 0.29 -2.74 0.72
C PHE A 23 1.18 -3.27 1.83
N GLY A 24 1.49 -2.43 2.83
CA GLY A 24 2.20 -2.87 4.03
C GLY A 24 1.38 -3.86 4.86
N GLY A 25 0.08 -3.59 5.03
CA GLY A 25 -0.85 -4.52 5.69
C GLY A 25 -0.96 -5.86 4.95
N LEU A 26 -1.13 -5.84 3.63
CA LEU A 26 -1.18 -7.05 2.80
C LEU A 26 0.14 -7.84 2.83
N LEU A 27 1.27 -7.14 2.78
CA LEU A 27 2.58 -7.80 2.87
C LEU A 27 2.76 -8.45 4.24
N LEU A 28 2.39 -7.76 5.32
CA LEU A 28 2.45 -8.29 6.68
C LEU A 28 1.51 -9.49 6.84
N ALA A 29 0.30 -9.42 6.31
CA ALA A 29 -0.63 -10.56 6.26
C ALA A 29 0.00 -11.75 5.52
N SER A 30 0.68 -11.53 4.39
CA SER A 30 1.38 -12.60 3.66
C SER A 30 2.52 -13.27 4.46
N PHE A 31 3.07 -12.60 5.48
CA PHE A 31 4.07 -13.18 6.38
C PHE A 31 3.40 -13.94 7.54
N LEU A 32 2.31 -13.41 8.07
CA LEU A 32 1.53 -14.08 9.10
C LEU A 32 0.90 -15.37 8.55
N ASP A 33 0.24 -15.30 7.39
CA ASP A 33 -0.39 -16.46 6.77
C ASP A 33 0.64 -17.53 6.39
N ALA A 34 1.83 -17.13 5.91
CA ALA A 34 2.93 -18.06 5.66
C ALA A 34 3.41 -18.78 6.93
N THR A 35 3.22 -18.18 8.11
CA THR A 35 3.62 -18.77 9.38
C THR A 35 2.55 -19.72 9.93
N PHE A 36 1.26 -19.40 9.73
CA PHE A 36 0.14 -20.20 10.26
C PHE A 36 -0.33 -21.31 9.31
N TYR A 37 -0.23 -21.10 8.00
CA TYR A 37 -0.83 -21.95 6.96
C TYR A 37 0.22 -22.53 6.01
N ILE A 38 1.46 -22.71 6.47
CA ILE A 38 2.55 -23.24 5.65
C ILE A 38 2.28 -24.66 5.13
N GLU A 39 1.38 -25.38 5.79
CA GLU A 39 0.92 -26.72 5.40
C GLU A 39 -0.26 -26.69 4.41
N GLU A 40 -1.02 -25.60 4.35
CA GLU A 40 -2.17 -25.44 3.43
C GLU A 40 -1.79 -24.75 2.12
N TYR A 41 -0.83 -23.81 2.13
CA TYR A 41 -0.39 -23.09 0.95
C TYR A 41 0.98 -23.56 0.48
N SER A 42 1.10 -23.92 -0.81
CA SER A 42 2.40 -24.17 -1.40
C SER A 42 3.27 -22.91 -1.36
N TRP A 43 4.58 -23.09 -1.20
CA TRP A 43 5.57 -22.02 -1.22
C TRP A 43 5.46 -21.12 -2.46
N GLU A 44 5.10 -21.72 -3.60
CA GLU A 44 4.85 -21.02 -4.86
C GLU A 44 3.69 -20.04 -4.78
N HIS A 45 2.61 -20.41 -4.08
CA HIS A 45 1.45 -19.55 -3.89
C HIS A 45 1.81 -18.31 -3.05
N LEU A 46 2.56 -18.50 -1.96
CA LEU A 46 3.00 -17.42 -1.07
C LEU A 46 3.94 -16.43 -1.79
N ILE A 47 4.89 -16.93 -2.57
CA ILE A 47 5.77 -16.07 -3.37
C ILE A 47 4.97 -15.33 -4.44
N THR A 48 4.08 -16.02 -5.16
CA THR A 48 3.25 -15.40 -6.20
C THR A 48 2.42 -14.27 -5.60
N PHE A 49 1.78 -14.49 -4.45
CA PHE A 49 1.02 -13.47 -3.76
C PHE A 49 1.87 -12.24 -3.37
N ARG A 50 3.08 -12.46 -2.83
CA ARG A 50 4.02 -11.38 -2.49
C ARG A 50 4.49 -10.59 -3.71
N VAL A 51 4.77 -11.28 -4.82
CA VAL A 51 5.16 -10.64 -6.08
C VAL A 51 4.02 -9.79 -6.63
N VAL A 52 2.78 -10.27 -6.54
CA VAL A 52 1.59 -9.48 -6.94
C VAL A 52 1.43 -8.23 -6.07
N ILE A 53 1.60 -8.34 -4.74
CA ILE A 53 1.58 -7.17 -3.83
C ILE A 53 2.68 -6.18 -4.23
N ALA A 54 3.91 -6.65 -4.46
CA ALA A 54 5.01 -5.79 -4.88
C ALA A 54 4.72 -5.08 -6.21
N ALA A 55 4.29 -5.81 -7.24
CA ALA A 55 3.98 -5.27 -8.56
C ALA A 55 2.85 -4.24 -8.52
N THR A 56 1.75 -4.56 -7.82
CA THR A 56 0.61 -3.64 -7.67
C THR A 56 0.96 -2.40 -6.86
N SER A 57 1.77 -2.54 -5.79
CA SER A 57 2.26 -1.40 -5.01
C SER A 57 3.14 -0.46 -5.85
N ALA A 58 4.01 -1.01 -6.70
CA ALA A 58 4.86 -0.23 -7.59
C ALA A 58 4.03 0.57 -8.59
N ILE A 59 3.02 -0.06 -9.20
CA ILE A 59 2.07 0.62 -10.10
C ILE A 59 1.33 1.74 -9.36
N TYR A 60 0.82 1.47 -8.15
CA TYR A 60 0.13 2.48 -7.35
C TYR A 60 1.03 3.70 -7.07
N TYR A 61 2.24 3.50 -6.56
CA TYR A 61 3.13 4.62 -6.26
C TYR A 61 3.59 5.37 -7.50
N LEU A 62 3.73 4.68 -8.64
CA LEU A 62 4.01 5.30 -9.92
C LEU A 62 2.85 6.21 -10.36
N LEU A 63 1.60 5.76 -10.22
CA LEU A 63 0.41 6.57 -10.49
C LEU A 63 0.31 7.77 -9.54
N VAL A 64 0.55 7.55 -8.25
CA VAL A 64 0.57 8.64 -7.25
C VAL A 64 1.66 9.65 -7.61
N TYR A 65 2.85 9.21 -8.02
CA TYR A 65 3.92 10.09 -8.47
C TYR A 65 3.50 10.94 -9.69
N PHE A 66 2.95 10.31 -10.73
CA PHE A 66 2.49 11.03 -11.92
C PHE A 66 1.34 11.99 -11.64
N TYR A 67 0.41 11.61 -10.75
CA TYR A 67 -0.68 12.47 -10.32
C TYR A 67 -0.17 13.77 -9.70
N HIS A 68 0.82 13.68 -8.80
CA HIS A 68 1.44 14.86 -8.19
C HIS A 68 2.26 15.66 -9.20
N ARG A 69 2.98 14.98 -10.10
CA ARG A 69 3.80 15.62 -11.14
C ARG A 69 2.96 16.44 -12.12
N HIS A 70 1.72 16.05 -12.40
CA HIS A 70 0.82 16.75 -13.31
C HIS A 70 -0.02 17.84 -12.63
N LYS A 71 -0.19 17.75 -11.30
CA LYS A 71 -0.90 18.77 -10.50
C LYS A 71 -0.05 20.00 -10.17
N GLY A 72 1.28 19.87 -10.13
CA GLY A 72 2.24 20.95 -9.89
C GLY A 72 2.82 21.49 -11.18
#